data_AF-A0A848CEA1-F1
#
_entry.id   AF-A0A848CEA1-F1
#
_cell.length_a   1.000
_cell.length_b   1.000
_cell.length_c   1.000
_cell.angle_alpha   90.00
_cell.angle_beta   90.00
_cell.angle_gamma   90.00
#
_symmetry.space_group_name_H-M   'P 1'
#
loop_
_entity.id
_entity.type
_entity.pdbx_description
1 polymer ?
#
loop_
_entity_poly.entity_id
_entity_poly.type
_entity_poly.pdbx_seq_one_letter_code
_entity_poly.pdbx_strand_id
1 'polypeptide(L)'
;MEMSPQLARLVAWLEDMHARVMQAEQAALAVMGDMPAYTARMQEKARLLASLEEEGEAYLEELPEQLQDQAGHRLHRFSASARNALRIGSIFYMSALLYPEDHKPGQPDDLQVFIRRLRDEGEHYTLHPQD
;
A
#
# COMPACT_ATOMS: atom_id res chain seq x y z
N MET A 1 6.75 -23.27 0.01
CA MET A 1 6.43 -23.29 -1.42
C MET A 1 7.34 -22.27 -2.08
N GLU A 2 7.95 -22.59 -3.21
CA GLU A 2 8.72 -21.58 -3.95
C GLU A 2 7.74 -20.67 -4.69
N MET A 3 7.95 -19.36 -4.56
CA MET A 3 7.17 -18.33 -5.23
C MET A 3 7.54 -18.29 -6.72
N SER A 4 6.56 -18.18 -7.63
CA SER A 4 6.85 -18.04 -9.05
C SER A 4 7.63 -16.74 -9.34
N PRO A 5 8.47 -16.70 -10.38
CA PRO A 5 9.24 -15.49 -10.71
C PRO A 5 8.39 -14.23 -10.90
N GLN A 6 7.18 -14.38 -11.45
CA GLN A 6 6.22 -13.31 -11.66
C GLN A 6 5.71 -12.76 -10.32
N LEU A 7 5.30 -13.63 -9.41
CA LEU A 7 4.88 -13.22 -8.07
C LEU A 7 6.04 -12.60 -7.28
N ALA A 8 7.27 -13.11 -7.46
CA ALA A 8 8.47 -12.53 -6.86
C ALA A 8 8.71 -11.10 -7.33
N ARG A 9 8.47 -10.80 -8.61
CA ARG A 9 8.56 -9.44 -9.17
C ARG A 9 7.50 -8.51 -8.59
N LEU A 10 6.24 -8.96 -8.48
CA LEU A 10 5.18 -8.18 -7.82
C LEU A 10 5.56 -7.86 -6.37
N VAL A 11 5.99 -8.86 -5.60
CA VAL A 11 6.38 -8.68 -4.19
C VAL A 11 7.55 -7.72 -4.07
N ALA A 12 8.58 -7.85 -4.90
CA ALA A 12 9.75 -6.96 -4.86
C ALA A 12 9.36 -5.51 -5.20
N TRP A 13 8.49 -5.29 -6.18
CA TRP A 13 7.98 -3.96 -6.50
C TRP A 13 7.14 -3.38 -5.36
N LEU A 14 6.27 -4.19 -4.73
CA LEU A 14 5.49 -3.73 -3.57
C LEU A 14 6.39 -3.38 -2.38
N GLU A 15 7.49 -4.09 -2.17
CA GLU A 15 8.47 -3.75 -1.13
C GLU A 15 9.17 -2.42 -1.40
N ASP A 16 9.53 -2.13 -2.66
CA ASP A 16 10.08 -0.82 -3.04
C ASP A 16 9.05 0.29 -2.82
N MET A 17 7.80 0.08 -3.24
CA MET A 17 6.70 1.01 -3.02
C MET A 17 6.45 1.26 -1.54
N HIS A 18 6.44 0.20 -0.73
CA HIS A 18 6.31 0.30 0.73
C HIS A 18 7.45 1.11 1.33
N ALA A 19 8.70 0.85 0.94
CA ALA A 19 9.85 1.60 1.43
C ALA A 19 9.73 3.10 1.10
N ARG A 20 9.30 3.45 -0.12
CA ARG A 20 9.07 4.85 -0.54
C ARG A 20 7.94 5.51 0.26
N VAL A 21 6.84 4.79 0.51
CA VAL A 21 5.71 5.25 1.33
C VAL A 21 6.16 5.53 2.76
N MET A 22 6.91 4.60 3.38
CA MET A 22 7.42 4.75 4.73
C MET A 22 8.46 5.87 4.84
N GLN A 23 9.28 6.07 3.80
CA GLN A 23 10.22 7.19 3.74
C GLN A 23 9.47 8.53 3.71
N ALA A 24 8.42 8.66 2.90
CA ALA A 24 7.58 9.86 2.86
C ALA A 24 6.92 10.12 4.22
N GLU A 25 6.44 9.07 4.89
CA GLU A 25 5.87 9.17 6.23
C GLU A 25 6.89 9.63 7.29
N GLN A 26 8.06 9.01 7.34
CA GLN A 26 9.14 9.42 8.26
C GLN A 26 9.55 10.87 8.02
N ALA A 27 9.63 11.27 6.75
CA ALA A 27 9.99 12.62 6.38
C ALA A 27 8.89 13.64 6.76
N ALA A 28 7.61 13.24 6.75
CA ALA A 28 6.53 14.03 7.31
C ALA A 28 6.68 14.19 8.83
N LEU A 29 6.91 13.09 9.56
CA LEU A 29 7.06 13.13 11.02
C LEU A 29 8.23 14.01 11.46
N ALA A 30 9.33 14.05 10.69
CA ALA A 30 10.47 14.92 10.95
C ALA A 30 10.14 16.43 10.88
N VAL A 31 9.08 16.81 10.16
CA VAL A 31 8.64 18.21 9.99
C VAL A 31 7.28 18.47 10.61
N MET A 32 6.81 17.65 11.55
CA MET A 32 5.48 17.76 12.16
C MET A 32 5.19 19.13 12.82
N GLY A 33 6.22 19.88 13.19
CA GLY A 33 6.09 21.26 13.70
C GLY A 33 5.81 22.33 12.63
N ASP A 34 6.00 22.01 11.35
CA ASP A 34 5.72 22.86 10.19
C ASP A 34 4.54 22.25 9.41
N MET A 35 3.33 22.74 9.70
CA MET A 35 2.10 22.18 9.13
C MET A 35 2.07 22.20 7.59
N PRO A 36 2.47 23.28 6.90
CA PRO A 36 2.64 23.26 5.45
C PRO A 36 3.58 22.15 4.96
N ALA A 37 4.76 22.00 5.56
CA ALA A 37 5.73 20.97 5.17
C ALA A 37 5.19 19.56 5.46
N TYR A 38 4.60 19.35 6.63
CA TYR A 38 3.95 18.10 7.03
C TYR A 38 2.86 17.69 6.04
N THR A 39 2.00 18.64 5.66
CA THR A 39 0.92 18.43 4.69
C THR A 39 1.47 18.01 3.34
N ALA A 40 2.52 18.67 2.85
CA ALA A 40 3.14 18.34 1.57
C ALA A 40 3.68 16.90 1.54
N ARG A 41 4.31 16.44 2.63
CA ARG A 41 4.82 15.06 2.74
C ARG A 41 3.72 14.02 2.91
N MET A 42 2.64 14.34 3.63
CA MET A 42 1.47 13.46 3.71
C MET A 42 0.76 13.32 2.35
N GLN A 43 0.72 14.38 1.55
CA GLN A 43 0.24 14.30 0.18
C GLN A 43 1.16 13.45 -0.71
N GLU A 44 2.49 13.54 -0.53
CA GLU A 44 3.45 12.68 -1.22
C GLU A 44 3.20 11.19 -0.90
N LYS A 45 3.10 10.84 0.39
CA LYS A 45 2.71 9.48 0.84
C LYS A 45 1.41 9.02 0.16
N ALA A 46 0.37 9.86 0.19
CA ALA A 46 -0.90 9.51 -0.40
C ALA A 46 -0.84 9.37 -1.93
N ARG A 47 0.00 10.15 -2.64
CA ARG A 47 0.18 10.00 -4.09
C ARG A 47 0.85 8.68 -4.45
N LEU A 48 1.83 8.23 -3.66
CA LEU A 48 2.46 6.91 -3.85
C LEU A 48 1.45 5.78 -3.68
N LEU A 49 0.59 5.86 -2.65
CA LEU A 49 -0.46 4.87 -2.45
C LEU A 49 -1.54 4.94 -3.54
N ALA A 50 -1.85 6.13 -4.04
CA ALA A 50 -2.82 6.36 -5.12
C ALA A 50 -2.37 5.80 -6.48
N SER A 51 -1.07 5.55 -6.67
CA SER A 51 -0.53 5.01 -7.93
C SER A 51 -0.41 3.49 -7.94
N LEU A 52 -0.61 2.81 -6.79
CA LEU A 52 -0.42 1.35 -6.68
C LEU A 52 -1.25 0.55 -7.68
N GLU A 53 -2.51 0.92 -7.90
CA GLU A 53 -3.38 0.22 -8.86
C GLU A 53 -2.86 0.34 -10.29
N GLU A 54 -2.48 1.55 -10.70
CA GLU A 54 -2.05 1.85 -12.07
C GLU A 54 -0.64 1.29 -12.35
N GLU A 55 0.32 1.56 -11.46
CA GLU A 55 1.68 1.05 -11.61
C GLU A 55 1.76 -0.47 -11.42
N GLY A 56 0.84 -1.05 -10.63
CA GLY A 56 0.79 -2.47 -10.32
C GLY A 56 0.22 -3.33 -11.45
N GLU A 57 -0.55 -2.76 -12.38
CA GLU A 57 -1.21 -3.49 -13.47
C GLU A 57 -0.23 -4.35 -14.27
N ALA A 58 0.93 -3.77 -14.64
CA ALA A 58 1.97 -4.48 -15.39
C ALA A 58 2.55 -5.71 -14.67
N TYR A 59 2.50 -5.75 -13.34
CA TYR A 59 2.94 -6.91 -12.56
C TYR A 59 1.82 -7.94 -12.39
N LEU A 60 0.56 -7.51 -12.39
CA LEU A 60 -0.61 -8.36 -12.24
C LEU A 60 -0.94 -9.14 -13.51
N GLU A 61 -0.75 -8.54 -14.69
CA GLU A 61 -1.01 -9.18 -16.00
C GLU A 61 -0.18 -10.46 -16.23
N GLU A 62 0.96 -10.60 -15.55
CA GLU A 62 1.82 -11.79 -15.67
C GLU A 62 1.42 -12.94 -14.72
N LEU A 63 0.41 -12.74 -13.86
CA LEU A 63 -0.01 -13.69 -12.84
C LEU A 63 -1.20 -14.56 -13.27
N PRO A 64 -1.47 -15.68 -12.59
CA PRO A 64 -2.71 -16.42 -12.76
C PRO A 64 -3.94 -15.54 -12.47
N GLU A 65 -4.99 -15.67 -13.29
CA GLU A 65 -6.22 -14.83 -13.25
C GLU A 65 -6.78 -14.65 -11.83
N GLN A 66 -6.88 -15.74 -11.05
CA GLN A 66 -7.39 -15.67 -9.69
C GLN A 66 -6.52 -14.78 -8.77
N LEU A 67 -5.20 -14.85 -8.90
CA LEU A 67 -4.27 -14.04 -8.12
C LEU A 67 -4.27 -12.59 -8.59
N GLN A 68 -4.36 -12.38 -9.90
CA GLN A 68 -4.51 -11.06 -10.52
C GLN A 68 -5.74 -10.34 -9.95
N ASP A 69 -6.91 -10.99 -9.93
CA ASP A 69 -8.16 -10.42 -9.41
C ASP A 69 -8.03 -10.03 -7.93
N GLN A 70 -7.47 -10.93 -7.13
CA GLN A 70 -7.40 -10.75 -5.68
C GLN A 70 -6.37 -9.72 -5.26
N ALA A 71 -5.16 -9.77 -5.81
CA ALA A 71 -4.13 -8.77 -5.55
C ALA A 71 -4.54 -7.41 -6.14
N GLY A 72 -5.12 -7.40 -7.34
CA GLY A 72 -5.66 -6.20 -7.98
C GLY A 72 -6.72 -5.50 -7.13
N HIS A 73 -7.64 -6.24 -6.53
CA HIS A 73 -8.61 -5.67 -5.61
C HIS A 73 -7.97 -4.96 -4.40
N ARG A 74 -6.89 -5.52 -3.82
CA ARG A 74 -6.15 -4.83 -2.73
C ARG A 74 -5.49 -3.55 -3.23
N LEU A 75 -4.80 -3.58 -4.37
CA LEU A 75 -4.15 -2.38 -4.93
C LEU A 75 -5.18 -1.29 -5.23
N HIS A 76 -6.34 -1.67 -5.77
CA HIS A 76 -7.47 -0.77 -5.98
C HIS A 76 -7.92 -0.14 -4.66
N ARG A 77 -8.10 -0.91 -3.59
CA ARG A 77 -8.54 -0.39 -2.28
C ARG A 77 -7.55 0.61 -1.69
N PHE A 78 -6.25 0.32 -1.70
CA PHE A 78 -5.23 1.27 -1.26
C PHE A 78 -5.30 2.56 -2.07
N SER A 79 -5.36 2.42 -3.40
CA SER A 79 -5.37 3.54 -4.32
C SER A 79 -6.61 4.41 -4.17
N ALA A 80 -7.79 3.79 -4.10
CA ALA A 80 -9.06 4.48 -3.94
C ALA A 80 -9.14 5.26 -2.62
N SER A 81 -8.68 4.66 -1.51
CA SER A 81 -8.61 5.34 -0.21
C SER A 81 -7.69 6.56 -0.27
N ALA A 82 -6.50 6.40 -0.85
CA ALA A 82 -5.52 7.47 -0.98
C ALA A 82 -5.98 8.61 -1.90
N ARG A 83 -6.57 8.28 -3.05
CA ARG A 83 -7.19 9.27 -3.97
C ARG A 83 -8.32 10.01 -3.28
N ASN A 84 -9.15 9.33 -2.49
CA ASN A 84 -10.21 9.97 -1.75
C ASN A 84 -9.66 10.94 -0.70
N ALA A 85 -8.63 10.55 0.06
CA ALA A 85 -7.97 11.42 1.05
C ALA A 85 -7.36 12.68 0.40
N LEU A 86 -6.71 12.52 -0.77
CA LEU A 86 -6.20 13.63 -1.59
C LEU A 86 -7.33 14.55 -2.06
N ARG A 87 -8.41 13.99 -2.59
CA ARG A 87 -9.55 14.73 -3.12
C ARG A 87 -10.22 15.61 -2.06
N ILE A 88 -10.37 15.12 -0.84
CA ILE A 88 -10.97 15.89 0.26
C ILE A 88 -9.95 16.75 1.02
N GLY A 89 -8.66 16.64 0.70
CA GLY A 89 -7.59 17.39 1.37
C GLY A 89 -7.42 17.06 2.86
N SER A 90 -7.85 15.89 3.32
CA SER A 90 -7.83 15.54 4.75
C SER A 90 -6.50 14.96 5.16
N ILE A 91 -5.70 15.77 5.85
CA ILE A 91 -4.41 15.35 6.45
C ILE A 91 -4.61 14.17 7.42
N PHE A 92 -5.69 14.21 8.21
CA PHE A 92 -6.03 13.13 9.12
C PHE A 92 -6.24 11.81 8.37
N TYR A 93 -6.98 11.82 7.26
CA TYR A 93 -7.17 10.61 6.46
C TYR A 93 -5.87 10.17 5.80
N MET A 94 -5.06 11.10 5.28
CA MET A 94 -3.74 10.77 4.70
C MET A 94 -2.82 10.06 5.71
N SER A 95 -2.82 10.52 6.98
CA SER A 95 -2.02 9.88 8.02
C SER A 95 -2.48 8.46 8.35
N ALA A 96 -3.78 8.16 8.20
CA ALA A 96 -4.38 6.88 8.56
C ALA A 96 -4.46 5.85 7.42
N LEU A 97 -4.00 6.17 6.20
CA LEU A 97 -4.23 5.35 4.99
C LEU A 97 -3.82 3.87 5.11
N LEU A 98 -2.83 3.54 5.95
CA LEU A 98 -2.33 2.18 6.14
C LEU A 98 -2.64 1.61 7.53
N TYR A 99 -3.37 2.36 8.36
CA TYR A 99 -3.56 2.05 9.77
C TYR A 99 -5.06 1.97 10.04
N PRO A 100 -5.65 0.76 10.08
CA PRO A 100 -7.05 0.58 10.46
C PRO A 100 -7.30 1.10 11.88
N GLU A 101 -8.56 1.33 12.23
CA GLU A 101 -8.95 1.97 13.49
C GLU A 101 -8.46 1.22 14.75
N ASP A 102 -8.28 -0.10 14.67
CA ASP A 102 -7.81 -0.95 15.76
C ASP A 102 -6.28 -1.18 15.75
N HIS A 103 -5.56 -0.53 14.83
CA HIS A 103 -4.10 -0.63 14.72
C HIS A 103 -3.42 -0.14 16.00
N LYS A 104 -2.45 -0.92 16.48
CA LYS A 104 -1.67 -0.65 17.69
C LYS A 104 -0.20 -0.40 17.36
N PRO A 105 0.50 0.48 18.10
CA PRO A 105 1.93 0.67 17.95
C PRO A 105 2.70 -0.66 17.97
N GLY A 106 3.58 -0.84 16.99
CA GLY A 106 4.39 -2.05 16.81
C GLY A 106 3.74 -3.14 15.96
N GLN A 107 2.46 -2.98 15.57
CA GLN A 107 1.87 -3.82 14.52
C GLN A 107 2.40 -3.42 13.13
N PRO A 108 2.44 -4.35 12.16
CA PRO A 108 2.68 -4.01 10.77
C PRO A 108 1.56 -3.12 10.23
N ASP A 109 1.89 -2.26 9.28
CA ASP A 109 0.90 -1.51 8.50
C ASP A 109 0.19 -2.42 7.47
N ASP A 110 -0.96 -1.99 6.97
CA ASP A 110 -1.82 -2.82 6.11
C ASP A 110 -1.14 -3.22 4.78
N LEU A 111 -0.30 -2.36 4.20
CA LEU A 111 0.46 -2.69 2.99
C LEU A 111 1.54 -3.74 3.31
N GLN A 112 2.23 -3.62 4.44
CA GLN A 112 3.17 -4.66 4.88
C GLN A 112 2.48 -6.00 5.17
N VAL A 113 1.28 -5.99 5.76
CA VAL A 113 0.48 -7.22 5.97
C VAL A 113 0.17 -7.88 4.63
N PHE A 114 -0.31 -7.10 3.66
CA PHE A 114 -0.58 -7.59 2.32
C PHE A 114 0.66 -8.23 1.65
N ILE A 115 1.81 -7.55 1.68
CA ILE A 115 3.07 -8.06 1.11
C ILE A 115 3.49 -9.39 1.76
N ARG A 116 3.39 -9.49 3.10
CA ARG A 116 3.70 -10.72 3.82
C ARG A 116 2.78 -11.86 3.42
N ARG A 117 1.49 -11.60 3.29
CA ARG A 117 0.51 -12.62 2.87
C ARG A 117 0.77 -13.12 1.45
N LEU A 118 1.11 -12.25 0.51
CA LEU A 118 1.53 -12.68 -0.84
C LEU A 118 2.75 -13.62 -0.80
N ARG A 119 3.72 -13.34 0.08
CA ARG A 119 4.90 -14.18 0.26
C ARG A 119 4.59 -15.53 0.91
N ASP A 120 3.75 -15.52 1.94
CA ASP A 120 3.47 -16.70 2.76
C ASP A 120 2.47 -17.64 2.07
N GLU A 121 1.43 -17.09 1.44
CA GLU A 121 0.37 -17.83 0.74
C GLU A 121 0.74 -18.13 -0.73
N GLY A 122 1.63 -17.33 -1.33
CA GLY A 122 2.07 -17.52 -2.71
C GLY A 122 0.92 -17.40 -3.71
N GLU A 123 0.85 -18.34 -4.65
CA GLU A 123 -0.23 -18.39 -5.65
C GLU A 123 -1.60 -18.82 -5.06
N HIS A 124 -1.61 -19.24 -3.80
CA HIS A 124 -2.83 -19.52 -3.05
C HIS A 124 -3.32 -18.33 -2.22
N TYR A 125 -2.73 -17.14 -2.40
CA TYR A 125 -3.25 -15.92 -1.80
C TYR A 125 -4.75 -15.84 -2.04
N THR A 126 -5.49 -15.33 -1.06
CA THR A 126 -6.93 -15.07 -1.19
C THR A 126 -7.30 -13.79 -0.48
N LEU A 127 -8.32 -13.10 -0.99
CA LEU A 127 -8.92 -11.98 -0.28
C LEU A 127 -9.63 -12.47 0.97
N HIS A 128 -9.32 -11.87 2.10
CA HIS A 128 -10.06 -12.08 3.34
C HIS A 128 -11.21 -11.08 3.45
N PRO A 129 -12.29 -11.38 4.19
CA PRO A 129 -13.42 -10.46 4.35
C PRO A 129 -13.08 -9.09 4.97
N GLN A 130 -11.88 -8.99 5.57
CA GLN A 130 -11.37 -7.78 6.23
C GLN A 130 -10.46 -6.95 5.30
N ASP A 131 -10.15 -7.46 4.10
CA ASP A 131 -9.26 -6.86 3.11
C ASP A 131 -9.94 -5.81 2.23
#